data_AF-A0A7V9NLV7-F1
#
_entry.id   AF-A0A7V9NLV7-F1
#
_cell.length_a   1.000
_cell.length_b   1.000
_cell.length_c   1.000
_cell.angle_alpha   90.00
_cell.angle_beta   90.00
_cell.angle_gamma   90.00
#
_symmetry.space_group_name_H-M   'P 1'
#
loop_
_entity.id
_entity.type
_entity.pdbx_description
1 polymer ?
#
loop_
_entity_poly.entity_id
_entity_poly.type
_entity_poly.pdbx_seq_one_letter_code
_entity_poly.pdbx_strand_id
1 'polypeptide(L)'
;SFDAWIKYYRPDENAVNNQISYYDKGELVNFLLDIEIRSSSKGAKSLDDVMRYLYTEFFKKNRNYTPEDYQRTSEMMAGKSLDEFFRKYVRGTEEIEYNKILNGIGLRINLDSDAKKQAFLGGTLAQDGEKLMIRALASDVPAYQFGLNTGDQIVAIDGNRASQTFLTSYMNEKKPGDKIKLTVFRFDALRDIEVTLGGRGKQDYAIVPVENPSEEQKRLYQDYLKTPLK
;
A
#
# COMPACT_ATOMS: atom_id res chain seq x y z
N SER A 1 -8.32 -4.48 -15.48
CA SER A 1 -9.18 -4.08 -14.34
C SER A 1 -10.63 -4.24 -14.77
N PHE A 2 -11.44 -5.01 -14.04
CA PHE A 2 -12.82 -5.36 -14.44
C PHE A 2 -13.82 -4.24 -14.11
N ASP A 3 -13.76 -3.71 -12.88
CA ASP A 3 -14.70 -2.69 -12.37
C ASP A 3 -14.16 -1.25 -12.41
N ALA A 4 -13.10 -0.98 -13.19
CA ALA A 4 -12.45 0.33 -13.23
C ALA A 4 -13.44 1.48 -13.47
N TRP A 5 -14.39 1.27 -14.38
CA TRP A 5 -15.37 2.26 -14.83
C TRP A 5 -16.40 2.65 -13.75
N ILE A 6 -16.63 1.75 -12.78
CA ILE A 6 -17.65 1.90 -11.75
C ILE A 6 -17.00 2.32 -10.42
N LYS A 7 -15.86 1.71 -10.08
CA LYS A 7 -15.19 1.91 -8.79
C LYS A 7 -14.06 2.92 -8.85
N TYR A 8 -13.07 2.67 -9.71
CA TYR A 8 -11.83 3.46 -9.72
C TYR A 8 -11.99 4.83 -10.38
N TYR A 9 -12.75 4.95 -11.47
CA TYR A 9 -12.99 6.23 -12.17
C TYR A 9 -14.03 7.11 -11.51
N ARG A 10 -14.76 6.59 -10.52
CA ARG A 10 -15.76 7.33 -9.74
C ARG A 10 -15.59 7.00 -8.25
N PRO A 11 -14.44 7.37 -7.65
CA PRO A 11 -14.19 7.08 -6.25
C PRO A 11 -15.17 7.87 -5.38
N ASP A 12 -15.72 7.18 -4.38
CA ASP A 12 -16.52 7.76 -3.30
C ASP A 12 -15.70 7.83 -2.01
N GLU A 13 -16.28 8.37 -0.94
CA GLU A 13 -15.63 8.48 0.37
C GLU A 13 -15.20 7.15 0.98
N ASN A 14 -15.79 6.04 0.55
CA ASN A 14 -15.51 4.70 1.05
C ASN A 14 -14.52 3.94 0.14
N ALA A 15 -14.02 4.57 -0.93
CA ALA A 15 -13.06 3.96 -1.85
C ALA A 15 -11.79 3.49 -1.14
N VAL A 16 -11.34 4.22 -0.10
CA VAL A 16 -10.18 3.83 0.74
C VAL A 16 -10.36 2.48 1.44
N ASN A 17 -11.60 2.02 1.65
CA ASN A 17 -11.92 0.80 2.37
C ASN A 17 -12.30 -0.37 1.46
N ASN A 18 -12.68 -0.10 0.21
CA ASN A 18 -13.23 -1.12 -0.67
C ASN A 18 -12.56 -1.19 -2.06
N GLN A 19 -11.50 -0.42 -2.26
CA GLN A 19 -10.75 -0.41 -3.53
C GLN A 19 -9.25 -0.44 -3.29
N ILE A 20 -8.54 -0.81 -4.34
CA ILE A 20 -7.09 -0.71 -4.43
C ILE A 20 -6.72 -0.12 -5.78
N SER A 21 -5.67 0.71 -5.82
CA SER A 21 -5.10 1.17 -7.08
C SER A 21 -4.52 -0.03 -7.83
N TYR A 22 -5.09 -0.32 -9.01
CA TYR A 22 -4.52 -1.35 -9.88
C TYR A 22 -3.21 -0.89 -10.54
N TYR A 23 -2.89 0.41 -10.48
CA TYR A 23 -1.59 0.92 -10.87
C TYR A 23 -0.57 0.62 -9.77
N ASP A 24 -0.82 1.05 -8.53
CA ASP A 24 0.14 0.92 -7.43
C ASP A 24 0.37 -0.56 -7.09
N LYS A 25 -0.72 -1.33 -6.93
CA LYS A 25 -0.59 -2.77 -6.70
C LYS A 25 -0.08 -3.49 -7.96
N GLY A 26 -0.43 -3.01 -9.15
CA GLY A 26 0.06 -3.58 -10.41
C GLY A 26 1.58 -3.43 -10.54
N GLU A 27 2.10 -2.25 -10.28
CA GLU A 27 3.54 -1.95 -10.26
C GLU A 27 4.26 -2.83 -9.25
N LEU A 28 3.75 -2.88 -8.01
CA LEU A 28 4.36 -3.64 -6.93
C LEU A 28 4.37 -5.15 -7.21
N VAL A 29 3.26 -5.71 -7.71
CA VAL A 29 3.18 -7.12 -8.06
C VAL A 29 4.07 -7.44 -9.26
N ASN A 30 4.18 -6.57 -10.26
CA ASN A 30 5.09 -6.78 -11.40
C ASN A 30 6.56 -6.68 -10.98
N PHE A 31 6.90 -5.74 -10.10
CA PHE A 31 8.23 -5.64 -9.50
C PHE A 31 8.64 -6.96 -8.82
N LEU A 32 7.75 -7.51 -8.00
CA LEU A 32 7.99 -8.78 -7.31
C LEU A 32 8.01 -9.97 -8.28
N LEU A 33 7.18 -9.95 -9.32
CA LEU A 33 7.20 -10.96 -10.38
C LEU A 33 8.53 -10.98 -11.15
N ASP A 34 9.11 -9.81 -11.46
CA ASP A 34 10.44 -9.75 -12.10
C ASP A 34 11.51 -10.38 -11.21
N ILE A 35 11.50 -10.08 -9.91
CA ILE A 35 12.41 -10.70 -8.93
C ILE A 35 12.22 -12.21 -8.89
N GLU A 36 10.98 -12.70 -8.88
CA GLU A 36 10.67 -14.13 -8.86
C GLU A 36 11.17 -14.84 -10.13
N ILE A 37 10.99 -14.23 -11.31
CA ILE A 37 11.48 -14.74 -12.59
C ILE A 37 13.01 -14.79 -12.59
N ARG A 38 13.67 -13.71 -12.18
CA ARG A 38 15.14 -13.62 -12.13
C ARG A 38 15.72 -14.62 -11.15
N SER A 39 15.15 -14.74 -9.95
CA SER A 39 15.61 -15.71 -8.96
C SER A 39 15.45 -17.15 -9.46
N SER A 40 14.29 -17.49 -10.02
CA SER A 40 14.00 -18.85 -10.50
C SER A 40 14.82 -19.26 -11.72
N SER A 41 15.07 -18.32 -12.63
CA SER A 41 15.87 -18.53 -13.84
C SER A 41 17.37 -18.28 -13.62
N LYS A 42 17.82 -18.01 -12.39
CA LYS A 42 19.20 -17.63 -12.06
C LYS A 42 19.71 -16.45 -12.88
N GLY A 43 18.82 -15.50 -13.19
CA GLY A 43 19.11 -14.28 -13.94
C GLY A 43 19.15 -14.47 -15.46
N ALA A 44 18.80 -15.65 -15.97
CA ALA A 44 18.74 -15.89 -17.41
C ALA A 44 17.53 -15.21 -18.07
N LYS A 45 16.48 -14.92 -17.30
CA LYS A 45 15.24 -14.30 -17.75
C LYS A 45 14.76 -13.23 -16.78
N SER A 46 13.90 -12.35 -17.28
CA SER A 46 13.30 -11.23 -16.57
C SER A 46 11.87 -10.97 -17.06
N LEU A 47 11.17 -10.05 -16.40
CA LEU A 47 9.88 -9.55 -16.86
C LEU A 47 9.99 -8.89 -18.25
N ASP A 48 11.14 -8.29 -18.60
CA ASP A 48 11.34 -7.77 -19.96
C ASP A 48 11.22 -8.88 -21.02
N ASP A 49 11.68 -10.09 -20.72
CA ASP A 49 11.57 -11.23 -21.63
C ASP A 49 10.12 -11.69 -21.80
N VAL A 50 9.31 -11.59 -20.74
CA VAL A 50 7.86 -11.80 -20.82
C VAL A 50 7.25 -10.77 -21.77
N MET A 51 7.54 -9.48 -21.57
CA MET A 51 6.98 -8.40 -22.39
C MET A 51 7.40 -8.51 -23.86
N ARG A 52 8.68 -8.83 -24.15
CA ARG A 52 9.18 -9.05 -25.51
C ARG A 52 8.53 -10.25 -26.18
N TYR A 53 8.32 -11.33 -25.44
CA TYR A 53 7.63 -12.52 -25.95
C TYR A 53 6.19 -12.20 -26.30
N LEU A 54 5.44 -11.57 -25.39
CA LEU A 54 4.05 -11.16 -25.65
C LEU A 54 3.95 -10.24 -26.87
N TYR A 55 4.86 -9.28 -26.99
CA TYR A 55 4.92 -8.38 -28.15
C TYR A 55 5.17 -9.13 -29.47
N THR A 56 6.10 -10.08 -29.48
CA THR A 56 6.49 -10.80 -30.71
C THR A 56 5.47 -11.87 -31.10
N GLU A 57 4.95 -12.61 -30.14
CA GLU A 57 4.08 -13.76 -30.40
C GLU A 57 2.61 -13.40 -30.55
N PHE A 58 2.18 -12.31 -29.92
CA PHE A 58 0.80 -11.85 -30.00
C PHE A 58 0.70 -10.63 -30.90
N PHE A 59 1.24 -9.48 -30.48
CA PHE A 59 1.04 -8.22 -31.21
C PHE A 59 1.59 -8.26 -32.65
N LYS A 60 2.86 -8.64 -32.86
CA LYS A 60 3.44 -8.69 -34.22
C LYS A 60 2.75 -9.69 -35.15
N LYS A 61 2.07 -10.70 -34.59
CA LYS A 61 1.29 -11.69 -35.34
C LYS A 61 -0.20 -11.33 -35.42
N ASN A 62 -0.56 -10.09 -35.06
CA ASN A 62 -1.93 -9.57 -35.05
C ASN A 62 -2.89 -10.43 -34.19
N ARG A 63 -2.41 -10.88 -33.02
CA ARG A 63 -3.16 -11.64 -32.02
C ARG A 63 -3.21 -10.86 -30.71
N ASN A 64 -4.25 -11.11 -29.92
CA ASN A 64 -4.37 -10.62 -28.54
C ASN A 64 -3.97 -11.72 -27.56
N TYR A 65 -3.45 -11.34 -26.38
CA TYR A 65 -3.16 -12.26 -25.29
C TYR A 65 -4.24 -12.16 -24.19
N THR A 66 -4.44 -13.27 -23.49
CA THR A 66 -5.32 -13.38 -22.31
C THR A 66 -4.52 -13.27 -21.01
N PRO A 67 -5.15 -13.05 -19.84
CA PRO A 67 -4.48 -13.18 -18.55
C PRO A 67 -3.78 -14.52 -18.35
N GLU A 68 -4.36 -15.60 -18.88
CA GLU A 68 -3.80 -16.96 -18.84
C GLU A 68 -2.53 -17.05 -19.71
N ASP A 69 -2.49 -16.38 -20.87
CA ASP A 69 -1.30 -16.31 -21.71
C ASP A 69 -0.18 -15.50 -21.05
N TYR A 70 -0.53 -14.43 -20.33
CA TYR A 70 0.44 -13.65 -19.54
C TYR A 70 1.06 -14.53 -18.45
N GLN A 71 0.24 -15.21 -17.63
CA GLN A 71 0.74 -16.14 -16.61
C GLN A 71 1.62 -17.24 -17.22
N ARG A 72 1.16 -17.90 -18.29
CA ARG A 72 1.92 -18.96 -18.97
C ARG A 72 3.26 -18.46 -19.50
N THR A 73 3.30 -17.24 -20.03
CA THR A 73 4.55 -16.63 -20.51
C THR A 73 5.48 -16.34 -19.34
N SER A 74 4.99 -15.81 -18.23
CA SER A 74 5.79 -15.62 -17.02
C SER A 74 6.37 -16.92 -16.48
N GLU A 75 5.58 -18.00 -16.45
CA GLU A 75 6.02 -19.34 -16.04
C GLU A 75 7.11 -19.91 -16.97
N MET A 76 6.96 -19.71 -18.29
CA MET A 76 7.98 -20.07 -19.28
C MET A 76 9.31 -19.36 -19.02
N MET A 77 9.28 -18.06 -18.67
CA MET A 77 10.48 -17.30 -18.36
C MET A 77 11.07 -17.67 -17.00
N ALA A 78 10.24 -17.95 -16.00
CA ALA A 78 10.69 -18.38 -14.68
C ALA A 78 11.26 -19.81 -14.68
N GLY A 79 10.83 -20.66 -15.62
CA GLY A 79 11.18 -22.09 -15.66
C GLY A 79 10.47 -22.92 -14.58
N LYS A 80 9.41 -22.39 -13.96
CA LYS A 80 8.60 -23.06 -12.93
C LYS A 80 7.17 -22.54 -12.94
N SER A 81 6.27 -23.27 -12.28
CA SER A 81 4.90 -22.78 -12.05
C SER A 81 4.91 -21.54 -11.15
N LEU A 82 4.07 -20.58 -11.49
CA LEU A 82 3.83 -19.35 -10.74
C LEU A 82 2.36 -19.26 -10.28
N ASP A 83 1.63 -20.38 -10.32
CA ASP A 83 0.20 -20.36 -10.01
C ASP A 83 -0.11 -19.82 -8.61
N GLU A 84 0.70 -20.20 -7.61
CA GLU A 84 0.54 -19.66 -6.25
C GLU A 84 0.71 -18.13 -6.23
N PHE A 85 1.70 -17.59 -6.94
CA PHE A 85 1.94 -16.16 -7.03
C PHE A 85 0.73 -15.42 -7.62
N PHE A 86 0.23 -15.88 -8.78
CA PHE A 86 -0.92 -15.26 -9.44
C PHE A 86 -2.21 -15.46 -8.65
N ARG A 87 -2.42 -16.63 -8.02
CA ARG A 87 -3.57 -16.90 -7.16
C ARG A 87 -3.58 -15.98 -5.95
N LYS A 88 -2.45 -15.80 -5.26
CA LYS A 88 -2.35 -14.97 -4.05
C LYS A 88 -2.44 -13.49 -4.36
N TYR A 89 -1.64 -13.00 -5.31
CA TYR A 89 -1.34 -11.56 -5.43
C TYR A 89 -2.04 -10.86 -6.59
N VAL A 90 -2.51 -11.60 -7.60
CA VAL A 90 -3.25 -11.04 -8.74
C VAL A 90 -4.75 -11.29 -8.61
N ARG A 91 -5.15 -12.54 -8.38
CA ARG A 91 -6.56 -12.95 -8.25
C ARG A 91 -7.07 -12.90 -6.80
N GLY A 92 -6.15 -12.98 -5.84
CA GLY A 92 -6.45 -13.02 -4.42
C GLY A 92 -6.25 -11.69 -3.70
N THR A 93 -6.60 -11.70 -2.42
CA THR A 93 -6.46 -10.58 -1.49
C THR A 93 -5.48 -10.89 -0.37
N GLU A 94 -4.64 -11.91 -0.55
CA GLU A 94 -3.64 -12.30 0.45
C GLU A 94 -2.56 -11.21 0.56
N GLU A 95 -2.07 -11.00 1.79
CA GLU A 95 -0.97 -10.08 2.06
C GLU A 95 0.32 -10.55 1.36
N ILE A 96 1.07 -9.60 0.83
CA ILE A 96 2.29 -9.90 0.06
C ILE A 96 3.42 -10.32 1.01
N GLU A 97 3.98 -11.51 0.78
CA GLU A 97 5.16 -12.00 1.49
C GLU A 97 6.45 -11.33 0.97
N TYR A 98 6.60 -10.00 1.11
CA TYR A 98 7.67 -9.22 0.47
C TYR A 98 9.07 -9.81 0.69
N ASN A 99 9.41 -10.13 1.93
CA ASN A 99 10.75 -10.61 2.28
C ASN A 99 11.06 -11.99 1.67
N LYS A 100 10.05 -12.82 1.41
CA LYS A 100 10.23 -14.11 0.75
C LYS A 100 10.71 -13.93 -0.69
N ILE A 101 10.17 -12.94 -1.39
CA ILE A 101 10.47 -12.66 -2.80
C ILE A 101 11.72 -11.79 -2.92
N LEU A 102 11.80 -10.67 -2.19
CA LEU A 102 12.95 -9.75 -2.19
C LEU A 102 14.28 -10.44 -1.84
N ASN A 103 14.23 -11.45 -0.98
CA ASN A 103 15.40 -12.23 -0.61
C ASN A 103 16.03 -12.91 -1.85
N GLY A 104 15.29 -13.18 -2.92
CA GLY A 104 15.83 -13.72 -4.18
C GLY A 104 16.95 -12.86 -4.80
N ILE A 105 16.98 -11.56 -4.49
CA ILE A 105 18.05 -10.63 -4.89
C ILE A 105 18.80 -10.02 -3.70
N GLY A 106 18.74 -10.67 -2.53
CA GLY A 106 19.47 -10.21 -1.33
C GLY A 106 18.90 -8.95 -0.69
N LEU A 107 17.61 -8.67 -0.88
CA LEU A 107 16.91 -7.53 -0.26
C LEU A 107 15.84 -8.00 0.73
N ARG A 108 15.44 -7.10 1.62
CA ARG A 108 14.31 -7.25 2.53
C ARG A 108 13.66 -5.89 2.80
N ILE A 109 12.39 -5.89 3.18
CA ILE A 109 11.77 -4.74 3.83
C ILE A 109 12.24 -4.69 5.29
N ASN A 110 12.79 -3.54 5.67
CA ASN A 110 12.94 -3.16 7.05
C ASN A 110 11.63 -2.53 7.51
N LEU A 111 10.95 -3.20 8.43
CA LEU A 111 9.86 -2.63 9.21
C LEU A 111 10.49 -2.19 10.52
N ASP A 112 10.71 -0.88 10.69
CA ASP A 112 11.17 -0.36 11.97
C ASP A 112 10.02 -0.44 12.98
N SER A 113 9.82 -1.64 13.54
CA SER A 113 8.72 -1.95 14.46
C SER A 113 8.90 -1.34 15.85
N ASP A 114 10.11 -0.86 16.16
CA ASP A 114 10.48 -0.30 17.45
C ASP A 114 10.19 1.21 17.55
N ALA A 115 9.62 1.80 16.49
CA ALA A 115 9.15 3.17 16.53
C ALA A 115 8.08 3.35 17.62
N LYS A 116 8.38 4.21 18.59
CA LYS A 116 7.46 4.56 19.69
C LYS A 116 6.12 4.99 19.09
N LYS A 117 5.04 4.26 19.45
CA LYS A 117 3.69 4.56 18.99
C LYS A 117 3.27 5.95 19.50
N GLN A 118 2.91 6.83 18.58
CA GLN A 118 2.31 8.12 18.88
C GLN A 118 0.79 7.99 18.91
N ALA A 119 0.14 8.88 19.66
CA ALA A 119 -1.32 8.93 19.67
C ALA A 119 -1.84 9.18 18.26
N PHE A 120 -2.90 8.46 17.89
CA PHE A 120 -3.39 8.42 16.53
C PHE A 120 -4.91 8.46 16.51
N LEU A 121 -5.46 9.52 15.91
CA LEU A 121 -6.89 9.64 15.63
C LEU A 121 -7.26 8.85 14.36
N GLY A 122 -6.42 9.01 13.33
CA GLY A 122 -6.62 8.42 12.01
C GLY A 122 -7.67 9.12 11.15
N GLY A 123 -7.51 9.01 9.84
CA GLY A 123 -8.28 9.75 8.85
C GLY A 123 -7.46 10.76 8.09
N THR A 124 -7.95 11.13 6.91
CA THR A 124 -7.44 12.24 6.12
C THR A 124 -8.25 13.47 6.45
N LEU A 125 -7.59 14.50 6.96
CA LEU A 125 -8.20 15.78 7.31
C LEU A 125 -7.68 16.87 6.36
N ALA A 126 -8.53 17.86 6.09
CA ALA A 126 -8.17 19.03 5.31
C ALA A 126 -8.65 20.31 5.98
N GLN A 127 -7.83 21.36 5.91
CA GLN A 127 -8.18 22.68 6.37
C GLN A 127 -8.73 23.50 5.18
N ASP A 128 -10.03 23.74 5.16
CA ASP A 128 -10.72 24.56 4.16
C ASP A 128 -11.02 25.94 4.75
N GLY A 129 -10.07 26.87 4.61
CA GLY A 129 -10.14 28.16 5.32
C GLY A 129 -10.16 27.93 6.83
N GLU A 130 -11.23 28.35 7.51
CA GLU A 130 -11.37 28.13 8.96
C GLU A 130 -11.91 26.74 9.33
N LYS A 131 -12.35 25.92 8.37
CA LYS A 131 -13.01 24.65 8.63
C LYS A 131 -12.02 23.48 8.59
N LEU A 132 -11.96 22.71 9.67
CA LEU A 132 -11.25 21.43 9.67
C LEU A 132 -12.22 20.31 9.26
N MET A 133 -12.03 19.75 8.07
CA MET A 133 -12.94 18.78 7.46
C MET A 133 -12.34 17.37 7.46
N ILE A 134 -13.15 16.35 7.73
CA ILE A 134 -12.79 14.95 7.49
C ILE A 134 -13.05 14.61 6.02
N ARG A 135 -12.01 14.17 5.32
CA ARG A 135 -12.05 13.83 3.89
C ARG A 135 -12.18 12.35 3.61
N ALA A 136 -11.53 11.53 4.42
CA ALA A 136 -11.58 10.07 4.29
C ALA A 136 -11.28 9.41 5.63
N LEU A 137 -11.89 8.25 5.86
CA LEU A 137 -11.68 7.44 7.04
C LEU A 137 -11.48 5.99 6.63
N ALA A 138 -10.29 5.45 6.92
CA ALA A 138 -10.04 4.03 6.81
C ALA A 138 -10.80 3.27 7.92
N SER A 139 -11.36 2.11 7.61
CA SER A 139 -12.26 1.39 8.52
C SER A 139 -11.55 0.86 9.77
N ASP A 140 -10.24 0.70 9.71
CA ASP A 140 -9.40 0.18 10.79
C ASP A 140 -8.87 1.28 11.74
N VAL A 141 -9.22 2.55 11.52
CA VAL A 141 -8.72 3.66 12.35
C VAL A 141 -9.68 4.06 13.47
N PRO A 142 -9.18 4.63 14.59
CA PRO A 142 -10.02 5.02 15.73
C PRO A 142 -11.14 5.98 15.36
N ALA A 143 -10.86 7.00 14.54
CA ALA A 143 -11.88 7.95 14.11
C ALA A 143 -13.13 7.27 13.51
N TYR A 144 -12.93 6.27 12.65
CA TYR A 144 -14.01 5.48 12.07
C TYR A 144 -14.74 4.66 13.14
N GLN A 145 -13.98 3.94 13.98
CA GLN A 145 -14.53 3.04 15.01
C GLN A 145 -15.40 3.76 16.05
N PHE A 146 -15.09 5.02 16.36
CA PHE A 146 -15.87 5.86 17.28
C PHE A 146 -16.96 6.70 16.59
N GLY A 147 -17.20 6.48 15.30
CA GLY A 147 -18.37 7.03 14.60
C GLY A 147 -18.21 8.42 14.00
N LEU A 148 -16.96 8.91 13.82
CA LEU A 148 -16.72 10.03 12.90
C LEU A 148 -16.98 9.57 11.47
N ASN A 149 -17.39 10.52 10.63
CA ASN A 149 -17.68 10.27 9.22
C ASN A 149 -16.92 11.24 8.31
N THR A 150 -16.68 10.80 7.07
CA THR A 150 -16.34 11.72 5.98
C THR A 150 -17.40 12.81 5.85
N GLY A 151 -16.96 14.05 5.67
CA GLY A 151 -17.82 15.23 5.60
C GLY A 151 -18.10 15.89 6.95
N ASP A 152 -17.77 15.26 8.07
CA ASP A 152 -17.84 15.92 9.37
C ASP A 152 -16.88 17.13 9.40
N GLN A 153 -17.39 18.26 9.89
CA GLN A 153 -16.58 19.43 10.21
C GLN A 153 -16.22 19.39 11.70
N ILE A 154 -14.95 19.21 12.03
CA ILE A 154 -14.48 19.30 13.42
C ILE A 154 -14.41 20.79 13.80
N VAL A 155 -15.17 21.18 14.81
CA VAL A 155 -15.23 22.57 15.29
C VAL A 155 -14.54 22.77 16.63
N ALA A 156 -14.52 21.74 17.48
CA ALA A 156 -13.78 21.78 18.73
C ALA A 156 -13.11 20.45 19.08
N ILE A 157 -11.97 20.55 19.77
CA ILE A 157 -11.21 19.44 20.34
C ILE A 157 -11.04 19.74 21.83
N ASP A 158 -11.69 18.95 22.69
CA ASP A 158 -11.78 19.15 24.14
C ASP A 158 -12.12 20.61 24.53
N GLY A 159 -13.12 21.18 23.84
CA GLY A 159 -13.60 22.54 24.06
C GLY A 159 -12.80 23.67 23.42
N ASN A 160 -11.66 23.36 22.78
CA ASN A 160 -10.82 24.35 22.09
C ASN A 160 -11.13 24.39 20.59
N ARG A 161 -11.02 25.56 19.96
CA ARG A 161 -11.26 25.71 18.51
C ARG A 161 -10.36 24.77 17.71
N ALA A 162 -10.98 23.97 16.85
CA ALA A 162 -10.27 23.01 16.02
C ALA A 162 -9.56 23.70 14.84
N SER A 163 -8.33 23.29 14.58
CA SER A 163 -7.58 23.57 13.35
C SER A 163 -6.58 22.43 13.13
N GLN A 164 -6.08 22.30 11.90
CA GLN A 164 -5.05 21.29 11.60
C GLN A 164 -3.80 21.47 12.48
N THR A 165 -3.36 22.71 12.68
CA THR A 165 -2.20 23.04 13.53
C THR A 165 -2.47 22.68 14.98
N PHE A 166 -3.63 23.07 15.53
CA PHE A 166 -3.98 22.74 16.90
C PHE A 166 -4.08 21.23 17.11
N LEU A 167 -4.79 20.51 16.23
CA LEU A 167 -4.92 19.05 16.33
C LEU A 167 -3.54 18.38 16.31
N THR A 168 -2.64 18.81 15.43
CA THR A 168 -1.28 18.24 15.35
C THR A 168 -0.52 18.43 16.66
N SER A 169 -0.48 19.65 17.21
CA SER A 169 0.17 19.92 18.50
C SER A 169 -0.51 19.17 19.65
N TYR A 170 -1.84 19.14 19.67
CA TYR A 170 -2.62 18.45 20.68
C TYR A 170 -2.32 16.95 20.71
N MET A 171 -2.27 16.31 19.54
CA MET A 171 -1.95 14.88 19.40
C MET A 171 -0.54 14.53 19.88
N ASN A 172 0.43 15.46 19.75
CA ASN A 172 1.80 15.25 20.24
C ASN A 172 1.90 15.19 21.77
N GLU A 173 0.94 15.78 22.49
CA GLU A 173 0.87 15.75 23.95
C GLU A 173 0.09 14.54 24.49
N LYS A 174 -0.58 13.78 23.60
CA LYS A 174 -1.39 12.61 23.95
C LYS A 174 -0.62 11.31 23.83
N LYS A 175 -1.19 10.27 24.45
CA LYS A 175 -0.73 8.89 24.37
C LYS A 175 -1.81 8.01 23.76
N PRO A 176 -1.42 6.88 23.12
CA PRO A 176 -2.38 5.83 22.78
C PRO A 176 -3.22 5.44 24.00
N GLY A 177 -4.53 5.33 23.82
CA GLY A 177 -5.51 5.05 24.89
C GLY A 177 -6.13 6.29 25.53
N ASP A 178 -5.57 7.50 25.32
CA ASP A 178 -6.19 8.73 25.80
C ASP A 178 -7.55 8.95 25.13
N LYS A 179 -8.51 9.48 25.89
CA LYS A 179 -9.81 9.89 25.38
C LYS A 179 -9.80 11.37 25.05
N ILE A 180 -10.37 11.72 23.91
CA ILE A 180 -10.58 13.11 23.49
C ILE A 180 -12.03 13.30 23.06
N LYS A 181 -12.60 14.47 23.35
CA LYS A 181 -13.93 14.86 22.89
C LYS A 181 -13.80 15.72 21.63
N LEU A 182 -14.43 15.27 20.56
CA LEU A 182 -14.54 16.02 19.31
C LEU A 182 -15.97 16.53 19.17
N THR A 183 -16.11 17.84 19.05
CA THR A 183 -17.38 18.45 18.66
C THR A 183 -17.34 18.67 17.15
N VAL A 184 -18.32 18.09 16.46
CA VAL A 184 -18.40 18.12 15.00
C VAL A 184 -19.76 18.62 14.53
N PHE A 185 -19.79 19.30 13.40
CA PHE A 185 -21.01 19.42 12.60
C PHE A 185 -21.05 18.27 11.60
N ARG A 186 -22.16 17.53 11.62
CA ARG A 186 -22.53 16.59 10.56
C ARG A 186 -23.73 17.15 9.85
N PHE A 187 -23.53 17.63 8.62
CA PHE A 187 -24.46 18.56 7.99
C PHE A 187 -24.68 19.75 8.95
N ASP A 188 -25.92 20.07 9.31
CA ASP A 188 -26.25 21.17 10.23
C ASP A 188 -26.44 20.73 11.69
N ALA A 189 -26.21 19.44 12.01
CA ALA A 189 -26.39 18.91 13.34
C ALA A 189 -25.06 18.85 14.11
N LEU A 190 -25.00 19.55 15.24
CA LEU A 190 -23.88 19.49 16.17
C LEU A 190 -23.89 18.15 16.92
N ARG A 191 -22.71 17.53 17.04
CA ARG A 191 -22.52 16.25 17.74
C ARG A 191 -21.25 16.31 18.57
N ASP A 192 -21.32 15.70 19.74
CA ASP A 192 -20.15 15.44 20.57
C ASP A 192 -19.81 13.95 20.50
N ILE A 193 -18.57 13.65 20.12
CA ILE A 193 -18.08 12.28 19.95
C ILE A 193 -16.83 12.11 20.81
N GLU A 194 -16.88 11.18 21.75
CA GLU A 194 -15.70 10.78 22.55
C GLU A 194 -14.94 9.68 21.78
N VAL A 195 -13.68 9.95 21.45
CA VAL A 195 -12.81 9.04 20.72
C VAL A 195 -11.69 8.57 21.63
N THR A 196 -11.45 7.26 21.68
CA THR A 196 -10.23 6.73 22.30
C THR A 196 -9.14 6.66 21.25
N LEU A 197 -8.03 7.35 21.48
CA LEU A 197 -6.92 7.44 20.54
C LEU A 197 -6.22 6.09 20.40
N GLY A 198 -5.92 5.71 19.17
CA GLY A 198 -5.10 4.55 18.86
C GLY A 198 -3.61 4.87 18.99
N GLY A 199 -2.78 3.87 18.71
CA GLY A 199 -1.34 4.04 18.63
C GLY A 199 -0.81 3.69 17.24
N ARG A 200 -0.16 4.64 16.59
CA ARG A 200 0.52 4.42 15.31
C ARG A 200 2.00 4.76 15.45
N GLY A 201 2.86 3.80 15.15
CA GLY A 201 4.30 4.05 14.98
C GLY A 201 4.55 4.71 13.63
N LYS A 202 5.66 5.44 13.51
CA LYS A 202 6.15 5.87 12.20
C LYS A 202 6.49 4.61 11.41
N GLN A 203 5.72 4.32 10.36
CA GLN A 203 6.02 3.21 9.47
C GLN A 203 6.95 3.72 8.37
N ASP A 204 8.25 3.69 8.65
CA ASP A 204 9.27 3.91 7.62
C ASP A 204 9.52 2.56 6.94
N TYR A 205 8.93 2.36 5.77
CA TYR A 205 9.24 1.21 4.93
C TYR A 205 10.52 1.51 4.15
N ALA A 206 11.56 0.71 4.36
CA ALA A 206 12.79 0.78 3.58
C ALA A 206 13.13 -0.60 3.02
N ILE A 207 13.45 -0.66 1.72
CA ILE A 207 14.06 -1.87 1.16
C ILE A 207 15.56 -1.77 1.42
N VAL A 208 16.11 -2.74 2.14
CA VAL A 208 17.51 -2.78 2.57
C VAL A 208 18.15 -4.11 2.20
N PRO A 209 19.49 -4.19 2.09
CA PRO A 209 20.18 -5.47 1.95
C PRO A 209 19.91 -6.42 3.12
N VAL A 210 19.92 -7.73 2.84
CA VAL A 210 20.05 -8.75 3.89
C VAL A 210 21.45 -8.69 4.51
N GLU A 211 21.61 -9.15 5.76
CA GLU A 211 22.88 -9.02 6.48
C GLU A 211 24.05 -9.76 5.82
N ASN A 212 23.79 -10.96 5.29
CA ASN A 212 24.80 -11.83 4.70
C ASN A 212 24.33 -12.34 3.32
N PRO A 213 24.39 -11.52 2.27
CA PRO A 213 23.93 -11.93 0.94
C PRO A 213 24.91 -12.94 0.33
N SER A 214 24.37 -14.01 -0.23
CA SER A 214 25.11 -14.99 -1.03
C SER A 214 25.64 -14.36 -2.33
N GLU A 215 26.64 -15.01 -2.95
CA GLU A 215 27.19 -14.56 -4.23
C GLU A 215 26.14 -14.57 -5.36
N GLU A 216 25.19 -15.50 -5.32
CA GLU A 216 24.07 -15.50 -6.26
C GLU A 216 23.17 -14.27 -6.07
N GLN A 217 22.80 -13.94 -4.83
CA GLN A 217 22.01 -12.75 -4.53
C GLN A 217 22.72 -11.46 -4.95
N LYS A 218 24.02 -11.31 -4.66
CA LYS A 218 24.82 -10.15 -5.08
C LYS A 218 24.84 -10.00 -6.60
N ARG A 219 25.04 -11.11 -7.32
CA ARG A 219 25.03 -11.12 -8.79
C ARG A 219 23.66 -10.73 -9.35
N LEU A 220 22.58 -11.29 -8.82
CA LEU A 220 21.22 -10.99 -9.28
C LEU A 220 20.81 -9.54 -8.97
N TYR A 221 21.19 -9.03 -7.79
CA TYR A 221 21.02 -7.62 -7.44
C TYR A 221 21.74 -6.71 -8.45
N GLN A 222 23.01 -7.01 -8.74
CA GLN A 222 23.82 -6.22 -9.67
C GLN A 222 23.25 -6.28 -11.09
N ASP A 223 22.74 -7.43 -11.52
CA ASP A 223 22.07 -7.52 -12.81
C ASP A 223 20.77 -6.71 -12.84
N TYR A 224 20.01 -6.67 -11.75
CA TYR A 224 18.75 -5.94 -11.69
C TYR A 224 18.96 -4.41 -11.61
N LEU A 225 19.71 -3.93 -10.60
CA LEU A 225 19.90 -2.49 -10.35
C LEU A 225 21.11 -1.88 -11.07
N LYS A 226 21.88 -2.69 -11.82
CA LYS A 226 23.08 -2.27 -12.55
C LYS A 226 24.13 -1.60 -11.66
N THR A 227 24.19 -2.00 -10.39
CA THR A 227 25.12 -1.49 -9.37
C THR A 227 25.43 -2.59 -8.35
N PRO A 228 26.64 -2.67 -7.78
CA PRO A 228 26.95 -3.69 -6.78
C PRO A 228 26.13 -3.50 -5.50
N LEU A 229 25.81 -4.61 -4.83
CA LEU A 229 25.21 -4.59 -3.50
C LEU A 229 26.28 -4.14 -2.50
N LYS A 230 26.00 -3.06 -1.77
CA LYS A 230 26.89 -2.51 -0.74
C LYS A 230 26.78 -3.30 0.57
#